data_AF-A0A1I3EQX3-F1
#
_entry.id   AF-A0A1I3EQX3-F1
#
_cell.length_a   1.000
_cell.length_b   1.000
_cell.length_c   1.000
_cell.angle_alpha   90.00
_cell.angle_beta   90.00
_cell.angle_gamma   90.00
#
_symmetry.space_group_name_H-M   'P 1'
#
loop_
_entity.id
_entity.type
_entity.pdbx_description
1 polymer ?
#
loop_
_entity_poly.entity_id
_entity_poly.type
_entity_poly.pdbx_seq_one_letter_code
_entity_poly.pdbx_strand_id
1 'polypeptide(L)' 'MSILDGKKVIIIGDRDGIPAPAIEECLKGTGAEVVFSSTECFV' A
#
# COMPACT_ATOMS: atom_id res chain seq x y z
N MET A 1 -10.54 -10.42 -13.78
CA MET A 1 -10.19 -10.36 -12.35
C MET A 1 -8.71 -10.00 -12.29
N SER A 2 -8.40 -8.89 -11.63
CA SER A 2 -7.04 -8.43 -11.39
C SER A 2 -6.35 -9.36 -10.40
N ILE A 3 -5.01 -9.40 -10.43
CA ILE A 3 -4.22 -10.23 -9.50
C ILE A 3 -4.42 -9.88 -8.02
N LEU A 4 -4.97 -8.70 -7.73
CA LEU A 4 -5.13 -8.16 -6.38
C LEU A 4 -6.57 -8.30 -5.82
N ASP A 5 -7.52 -8.80 -6.61
CA ASP A 5 -8.92 -8.90 -6.17
C ASP A 5 -9.07 -9.82 -4.94
N GLY A 6 -9.66 -9.29 -3.87
CA GLY A 6 -9.91 -10.00 -2.62
C GLY A 6 -8.66 -10.26 -1.76
N LYS A 7 -7.51 -9.67 -2.10
CA LYS A 7 -6.28 -9.83 -1.33
C LYS A 7 -6.19 -8.76 -0.25
N LYS A 8 -5.80 -9.18 0.95
CA LYS A 8 -5.39 -8.29 2.03
C LYS A 8 -3.96 -7.82 1.81
N VAL A 9 -3.73 -6.52 1.90
CA VAL A 9 -2.45 -5.88 1.61
C VAL A 9 -2.01 -5.06 2.82
N ILE A 10 -0.73 -5.18 3.18
CA ILE A 10 -0.05 -4.35 4.16
C ILE A 10 0.93 -3.47 3.41
N ILE A 11 0.92 -2.18 3.70
CA ILE A 11 1.79 -1.20 3.05
C ILE A 11 2.74 -0.64 4.08
N ILE A 12 4.03 -0.77 3.78
CA ILE A 12 5.12 -0.13 4.51
C ILE A 12 5.83 0.78 3.53
N GLY A 13 5.63 2.07 3.70
CA GLY A 13 6.31 3.12 2.93
C GLY A 13 7.65 3.49 3.55
N ASP A 14 8.49 4.11 2.75
CA ASP A 14 9.78 4.69 3.17
C ASP A 14 9.66 6.22 3.21
N ARG A 15 10.12 6.84 4.29
CA ARG A 15 10.05 8.30 4.48
C ARG A 15 10.84 9.07 3.41
N ASP A 16 12.00 8.57 3.03
CA ASP A 16 12.93 9.26 2.13
C ASP A 16 12.76 8.79 0.66
N GLY A 17 11.96 7.74 0.44
CA GLY A 17 11.60 7.15 -0.84
C GLY A 17 10.11 7.26 -1.17
N ILE A 18 9.40 6.12 -1.20
CA ILE A 18 7.97 6.07 -1.56
C ILE A 18 7.12 6.00 -0.27
N PRO A 19 6.33 7.04 0.03
CA PRO A 19 5.50 7.04 1.22
C PRO A 19 4.28 6.14 1.01
N ALA A 20 3.78 5.55 2.09
CA ALA A 20 2.67 4.59 2.05
C ALA A 20 1.41 5.13 1.34
N PRO A 21 1.00 6.41 1.52
CA PRO A 21 -0.13 6.99 0.80
C PRO A 21 0.01 6.93 -0.73
N ALA A 22 1.24 7.05 -1.27
CA ALA A 22 1.44 6.96 -2.72
C ALA A 22 1.16 5.54 -3.23
N ILE A 23 1.50 4.51 -2.46
CA ILE A 23 1.22 3.10 -2.78
C ILE A 23 -0.28 2.84 -2.64
N GLU A 24 -0.95 3.39 -1.63
CA GLU A 24 -2.40 3.29 -1.46
C GLU A 24 -3.17 3.89 -2.64
N GLU A 25 -2.75 5.05 -3.15
CA GLU A 25 -3.36 5.66 -4.34
C GLU A 25 -3.28 4.73 -5.56
N CYS A 26 -2.17 4.02 -5.76
CA CYS A 26 -2.02 3.07 -6.86
C CYS A 26 -2.95 1.85 -6.74
N LEU A 27 -3.38 1.52 -5.53
CA LEU A 27 -4.29 0.39 -5.26
C LEU A 27 -5.76 0.80 -5.38
N LYS A 28 -6.09 2.09 -5.52
CA LYS A 28 -7.47 2.55 -5.73
C LYS A 28 -8.06 1.96 -7.00
N GLY A 29 -9.30 1.50 -6.90
CA GLY A 29 -10.01 0.86 -8.01
C GLY A 29 -9.56 -0.58 -8.29
N THR A 30 -8.56 -1.10 -7.58
CA THR A 30 -8.31 -2.54 -7.52
C THR A 30 -9.20 -3.18 -6.46
N GLY A 31 -9.45 -4.49 -6.52
CA GLY A 31 -10.14 -5.21 -5.45
C GLY A 31 -9.26 -5.55 -4.24
N ALA A 32 -8.12 -4.88 -4.07
CA ALA A 32 -7.26 -5.05 -2.91
C ALA A 32 -7.88 -4.42 -1.66
N GLU A 33 -7.73 -5.07 -0.52
CA GLU A 33 -8.13 -4.56 0.79
C GLU A 33 -6.87 -4.18 1.57
N VAL A 34 -6.59 -2.88 1.69
CA VAL A 34 -5.48 -2.39 2.51
C VAL A 34 -5.88 -2.49 3.98
N VAL A 35 -5.21 -3.36 4.74
CA VAL A 35 -5.53 -3.60 6.16
C VAL A 35 -4.58 -2.91 7.13
N PHE A 36 -3.45 -2.41 6.63
CA PHE A 36 -2.49 -1.61 7.38
C PHE A 36 -1.66 -0.76 6.42
N SER A 37 -1.40 0.49 6.79
CA SER A 37 -0.56 1.44 6.05
C SER A 37 0.25 2.28 7.04
N SER A 38 1.57 2.25 6.91
CA SER A 38 2.48 3.12 7.68
C SER A 38 3.68 3.51 6.84
N THR A 39 4.17 4.73 7.05
CA THR A 39 5.46 5.18 6.47
C THR A 39 6.50 5.14 7.56
N GLU A 40 7.53 4.34 7.36
CA GLU A 40 8.59 4.11 8.33
C GLU A 40 9.86 4.88 7.96
N CYS A 41 10.68 5.16 8.97
CA CYS A 41 12.00 5.73 8.80
C CYS A 41 13.03 4.71 9.29
N PHE A 42 13.76 4.09 8.36
CA PHE A 42 14.69 2.98 8.64
C PHE A 42 16.11 3.43 9.03
N VAL A 43 16.24 4.57 9.73
CA VAL A 43 17.54 5.09 10.22
C VAL A 43 18.06 4.38 11.46
#